data_AF-A0A6N7QEB0-F1
#
_entry.id   AF-A0A6N7QEB0-F1
#
_cell.length_a   1.000
_cell.length_b   1.000
_cell.length_c   1.000
_cell.angle_alpha   90.00
_cell.angle_beta   90.00
_cell.angle_gamma   90.00
#
_symmetry.space_group_name_H-M   'P 1'
#
loop_
_entity.id
_entity.type
_entity.pdbx_description
1 polymer ?
#
loop_
_entity_poly.entity_id
_entity_poly.type
_entity_poly.pdbx_seq_one_letter_code
_entity_poly.pdbx_strand_id
1 'polypeptide(L)'
;MNVKKAFAQQLSTIRQQLNDGKTYSEINADDRSKVEAALTRMAAILDAHQDVETLKEEQKVALFNDQETVNTLLTKAAADSRMVCRREAVTGSLRTTTQCRTVAERRRDNEDAQELMRRNPTGKYD
;
A
#
# COMPACT_ATOMS: atom_id res chain seq x y z
N MET A 1 -21.89 -5.92 -19.22
CA MET A 1 -20.72 -5.03 -19.03
C MET A 1 -19.51 -5.71 -19.64
N ASN A 2 -18.67 -5.02 -20.40
CA ASN A 2 -17.45 -5.63 -20.96
C ASN A 2 -16.35 -5.64 -19.87
N VAL A 3 -16.13 -6.81 -19.26
CA VAL A 3 -15.20 -6.98 -18.12
C VAL A 3 -13.78 -6.60 -18.50
N LYS A 4 -13.32 -6.91 -19.72
CA LYS A 4 -11.99 -6.52 -20.20
C LYS A 4 -11.79 -5.02 -20.22
N LYS A 5 -12.79 -4.27 -20.73
CA LYS A 5 -12.73 -2.81 -20.77
C LYS A 5 -12.66 -2.22 -19.36
N ALA A 6 -13.47 -2.75 -18.43
CA ALA A 6 -13.44 -2.33 -17.03
C ALA A 6 -12.09 -2.64 -16.37
N PHE A 7 -11.54 -3.83 -16.60
CA PHE A 7 -10.24 -4.25 -16.10
C PHE A 7 -9.10 -3.36 -16.64
N ALA A 8 -9.07 -3.10 -17.95
CA ALA A 8 -8.07 -2.23 -18.57
C ALA A 8 -8.09 -0.81 -17.97
N GLN A 9 -9.28 -0.28 -17.71
CA GLN A 9 -9.44 1.01 -17.03
C GLN A 9 -8.91 0.95 -15.59
N GLN A 10 -9.25 -0.11 -14.84
CA GLN A 10 -8.78 -0.29 -13.47
C GLN A 10 -7.25 -0.46 -13.40
N LEU A 11 -6.66 -1.22 -14.33
CA LEU A 11 -5.21 -1.37 -14.48
C LEU A 11 -4.52 -0.02 -14.71
N SER A 12 -5.06 0.81 -15.61
CA SER A 12 -4.54 2.15 -15.86
C SER A 12 -4.60 3.01 -14.60
N THR A 13 -5.71 2.98 -13.87
CA THR A 13 -5.88 3.74 -12.62
C THR A 13 -4.88 3.28 -11.56
N ILE A 14 -4.73 1.97 -11.34
CA ILE A 14 -3.79 1.43 -10.35
C ILE A 14 -2.36 1.84 -10.71
N ARG A 15 -1.97 1.75 -11.98
CA ARG A 15 -0.64 2.19 -12.43
C ARG A 15 -0.42 3.68 -12.21
N GLN A 16 -1.42 4.52 -12.44
CA GLN A 16 -1.33 5.95 -12.12
C GLN A 16 -1.14 6.18 -10.62
N GLN A 17 -1.92 5.50 -9.78
CA GLN A 17 -1.83 5.59 -8.32
C GLN A 17 -0.51 5.06 -7.75
N LEU A 18 0.09 4.04 -8.37
CA LEU A 18 1.43 3.55 -8.01
C LEU A 18 2.54 4.55 -8.39
N ASN A 19 2.27 5.45 -9.35
CA ASN A 19 3.23 6.44 -9.85
C ASN A 19 3.03 7.84 -9.27
N ASP A 20 1.89 8.14 -8.64
CA ASP A 20 1.59 9.47 -8.13
C ASP A 20 2.41 9.87 -6.89
N GLY A 21 3.08 8.90 -6.25
CA GLY A 21 3.88 9.08 -5.04
C GLY A 21 3.08 9.45 -3.79
N LYS A 22 1.75 9.33 -3.83
CA LYS A 22 0.81 9.78 -2.79
C LYS A 22 -0.12 8.67 -2.32
N THR A 23 -0.82 8.01 -3.25
CA THR A 23 -1.89 7.06 -2.91
C THR A 23 -1.34 5.84 -2.17
N TYR A 24 -0.18 5.36 -2.62
CA TYR A 24 0.55 4.25 -2.03
C TYR A 24 1.98 4.68 -1.66
N SER A 25 2.14 5.86 -1.04
CA SER A 25 3.47 6.42 -0.72
C SER A 25 4.34 5.51 0.16
N GLU A 26 3.73 4.61 0.95
CA GLU A 26 4.41 3.66 1.84
C GLU A 26 4.57 2.25 1.22
N ILE A 27 4.24 2.05 -0.05
CA ILE A 27 4.48 0.76 -0.71
C ILE A 27 5.99 0.55 -0.93
N ASN A 28 6.50 -0.61 -0.53
CA ASN A 28 7.90 -0.97 -0.80
C ASN A 28 8.08 -1.47 -2.25
N ALA A 29 9.33 -1.52 -2.71
CA ALA A 29 9.67 -1.91 -4.08
C ALA A 29 9.26 -3.36 -4.41
N ASP A 30 9.39 -4.28 -3.46
CA ASP A 30 9.07 -5.70 -3.66
C ASP A 30 7.56 -5.90 -3.84
N ASP A 31 6.74 -5.29 -2.98
CA ASP A 31 5.29 -5.36 -3.04
C ASP A 31 4.76 -4.66 -4.29
N ARG A 32 5.38 -3.53 -4.69
CA ARG A 32 5.10 -2.88 -5.98
C ARG A 32 5.37 -3.82 -7.15
N SER A 33 6.51 -4.53 -7.15
CA SER A 33 6.84 -5.52 -8.18
C SER A 33 5.83 -6.67 -8.23
N LYS A 34 5.41 -7.19 -7.07
CA LYS A 34 4.39 -8.25 -6.97
C LYS A 34 3.05 -7.81 -7.54
N VAL A 35 2.61 -6.58 -7.25
CA VAL A 35 1.37 -6.02 -7.79
C VAL A 35 1.43 -5.95 -9.32
N GLU A 36 2.49 -5.36 -9.89
CA GLU A 36 2.64 -5.27 -11.35
C GLU A 36 2.70 -6.66 -12.01
N ALA A 37 3.38 -7.62 -11.39
CA ALA A 37 3.45 -8.99 -11.89
C ALA A 37 2.06 -9.68 -11.87
N ALA A 38 1.29 -9.54 -10.79
CA ALA A 38 -0.07 -10.07 -10.69
C ALA A 38 -0.99 -9.44 -11.72
N LEU A 39 -0.98 -8.11 -11.84
CA LEU A 39 -1.77 -7.39 -12.84
C LEU A 39 -1.43 -7.81 -14.29
N THR A 40 -0.15 -8.07 -14.57
CA THR A 40 0.29 -8.55 -15.88
C THR A 40 -0.23 -9.96 -16.18
N ARG A 41 -0.23 -10.87 -15.20
CA ARG A 41 -0.80 -12.22 -15.36
C ARG A 41 -2.31 -12.17 -15.58
N MET A 42 -3.03 -11.35 -14.80
CA MET A 42 -4.47 -11.14 -14.99
C MET A 42 -4.80 -10.62 -16.39
N ALA A 43 -4.04 -9.64 -16.88
CA ALA A 43 -4.19 -9.10 -18.23
C ALA A 43 -3.99 -10.20 -19.29
N ALA A 44 -2.93 -11.01 -19.17
CA ALA A 44 -2.65 -12.09 -20.12
C ALA A 44 -3.77 -13.13 -20.18
N ILE A 45 -4.35 -13.52 -19.03
CA ILE A 45 -5.49 -14.45 -18.98
C ILE A 45 -6.71 -13.85 -19.67
N LEU A 46 -7.02 -12.59 -19.38
CA LEU A 46 -8.19 -11.89 -19.92
C LEU A 46 -8.05 -11.58 -21.42
N ASP A 47 -6.84 -11.30 -21.91
CA ASP A 47 -6.61 -11.02 -23.33
C ASP A 47 -6.73 -12.27 -24.19
N ALA A 48 -6.33 -13.44 -23.66
CA ALA A 48 -6.38 -14.72 -24.38
C ALA A 48 -7.79 -15.26 -24.67
N HIS A 49 -8.85 -14.73 -24.03
CA HIS A 49 -10.22 -15.27 -24.12
C HIS A 49 -11.19 -14.18 -24.51
N GLN A 50 -12.15 -14.41 -25.41
CA GLN A 50 -13.13 -13.36 -25.77
C GLN A 50 -14.03 -12.93 -24.60
N ASP A 51 -14.39 -13.88 -23.73
CA ASP A 51 -15.25 -13.66 -22.56
C ASP A 51 -14.69 -14.36 -21.32
N VAL A 52 -14.94 -13.80 -20.15
CA VAL A 52 -14.62 -14.36 -18.84
C VAL A 52 -15.38 -15.67 -18.61
N GLU A 53 -16.57 -15.81 -19.18
CA GLU A 53 -17.35 -17.05 -19.11
C GLU A 53 -16.68 -18.24 -19.82
N THR A 54 -15.77 -17.96 -20.78
CA THR A 54 -15.02 -19.00 -21.51
C THR A 54 -13.75 -19.46 -20.80
N LEU A 55 -13.43 -18.87 -19.64
CA LEU A 55 -12.26 -19.27 -18.85
C LEU A 55 -12.45 -20.66 -18.25
N LYS A 56 -11.38 -21.47 -18.31
CA LYS A 56 -11.30 -22.73 -17.56
C LYS A 56 -11.27 -22.44 -16.07
N GLU A 57 -11.72 -23.39 -15.25
CA GLU A 57 -11.73 -23.19 -13.80
C GLU A 57 -10.34 -22.91 -13.22
N GLU A 58 -9.30 -23.56 -13.74
CA GLU A 58 -7.91 -23.28 -13.35
C GLU A 58 -7.52 -21.82 -13.57
N GLN A 59 -7.98 -21.22 -14.68
CA GLN A 59 -7.69 -19.82 -15.01
C GLN A 59 -8.51 -18.86 -14.16
N LYS A 60 -9.75 -19.21 -13.82
CA LYS A 60 -10.56 -18.44 -12.87
C LYS A 60 -9.91 -18.42 -11.49
N VAL A 61 -9.48 -19.58 -10.99
CA VAL A 61 -8.75 -19.69 -9.71
C VAL A 61 -7.47 -18.84 -9.73
N ALA A 62 -6.68 -18.93 -10.81
CA ALA A 62 -5.49 -18.09 -10.95
C ALA A 62 -5.82 -16.58 -10.93
N LEU A 63 -6.87 -16.17 -11.65
CA LEU A 63 -7.33 -14.77 -11.68
C LEU A 63 -7.77 -14.29 -10.29
N PHE A 64 -8.51 -15.11 -9.54
CA PHE A 64 -8.93 -14.79 -8.17
C PHE A 64 -7.74 -14.67 -7.22
N ASN A 65 -6.77 -15.57 -7.31
CA ASN A 65 -5.57 -15.51 -6.47
C ASN A 65 -4.71 -14.27 -6.77
N ASP A 66 -4.58 -13.91 -8.04
CA ASP A 66 -3.86 -12.69 -8.45
C ASP A 66 -4.60 -11.43 -7.99
N GLN A 67 -5.94 -11.41 -8.11
CA GLN A 67 -6.77 -10.33 -7.58
C GLN A 67 -6.61 -10.18 -6.07
N GLU A 68 -6.63 -11.28 -5.32
CA GLU A 68 -6.49 -11.25 -3.85
C GLU A 68 -5.10 -10.73 -3.44
N THR A 69 -4.07 -11.12 -4.19
CA THR A 69 -2.70 -10.61 -4.00
C THR A 69 -2.67 -9.09 -4.18
N VAL A 70 -3.24 -8.58 -5.27
CA VAL A 70 -3.32 -7.13 -5.54
C VAL A 70 -4.13 -6.42 -4.44
N ASN A 71 -5.30 -6.93 -4.10
CA ASN A 71 -6.19 -6.35 -3.08
C ASN A 71 -5.50 -6.26 -1.72
N THR A 72 -4.83 -7.33 -1.31
CA THR A 72 -4.14 -7.39 -0.02
C THR A 72 -3.02 -6.36 0.05
N LEU A 73 -2.16 -6.32 -0.98
CA LEU A 73 -1.00 -5.43 -1.02
C LEU A 73 -1.42 -3.95 -1.10
N LEU A 74 -2.37 -3.63 -1.98
CA LEU A 74 -2.84 -2.25 -2.14
C LEU A 74 -3.68 -1.76 -0.96
N THR A 75 -4.50 -2.62 -0.36
CA THR A 75 -5.25 -2.26 0.86
C THR A 75 -4.31 -1.91 2.00
N LYS A 76 -3.27 -2.74 2.22
CA LYS A 76 -2.25 -2.48 3.22
C LYS A 76 -1.50 -1.18 2.93
N ALA A 77 -1.02 -1.01 1.69
CA ALA A 77 -0.29 0.19 1.29
C ALA A 77 -1.13 1.47 1.46
N ALA A 78 -2.41 1.44 1.10
CA ALA A 78 -3.31 2.57 1.31
C ALA A 78 -3.52 2.90 2.80
N ALA A 79 -3.69 1.88 3.64
CA ALA A 79 -3.85 2.07 5.08
C ALA A 79 -2.60 2.69 5.71
N ASP A 80 -1.42 2.24 5.28
CA ASP A 80 -0.11 2.72 5.74
C ASP A 80 0.18 4.15 5.25
N SER A 81 -0.19 4.47 4.00
CA SER A 81 0.05 5.77 3.36
C SER A 81 -0.90 6.88 3.81
N ARG A 82 -1.95 6.54 4.57
CA ARG A 82 -2.92 7.53 5.05
C ARG A 82 -2.25 8.57 5.95
N MET A 83 -2.41 9.85 5.61
CA MET A 83 -1.91 10.96 6.43
C MET A 83 -2.76 11.14 7.69
N VAL A 84 -2.09 11.32 8.83
CA VAL A 84 -2.71 11.71 10.10
C VAL A 84 -2.04 12.97 10.63
N CYS A 85 -2.80 14.06 10.67
CA CYS A 85 -2.34 15.33 11.24
C CYS A 85 -2.82 15.48 12.67
N ARG A 86 -1.91 15.81 13.59
CA ARG A 86 -2.20 16.09 15.00
C ARG A 86 -1.58 17.41 15.43
N ARG A 87 -2.25 18.11 16.35
CA ARG A 87 -1.67 19.27 17.05
C ARG A 87 -0.89 18.75 18.24
N GLU A 88 0.40 19.01 18.25
CA GLU A 88 1.32 18.55 19.30
C GLU A 88 2.07 19.75 19.88
N ALA A 89 2.34 19.70 21.19
CA ALA A 89 3.17 20.69 21.85
C ALA A 89 4.64 20.47 21.48
N VAL A 90 5.35 21.54 21.17
CA VAL A 90 6.78 21.48 20.91
C VAL A 90 7.51 21.36 22.25
N THR A 91 8.33 20.32 22.44
CA THR A 91 9.12 20.15 23.67
C THR A 91 9.92 21.41 23.98
N GLY A 92 9.83 21.92 25.21
CA GLY A 92 10.49 23.17 25.63
C GLY A 92 9.75 24.45 25.23
N SER A 93 8.51 24.38 24.74
CA SER A 93 7.69 25.52 24.34
C SER A 93 6.21 25.30 24.68
N LEU A 94 5.48 26.36 25.02
CA LEU A 94 4.01 26.30 25.18
C LEU A 94 3.27 26.32 23.82
N ARG A 95 3.99 26.52 22.71
CA ARG A 95 3.40 26.58 21.37
C ARG A 95 3.01 25.18 20.89
N THR A 96 1.84 25.08 20.25
CA THR A 96 1.39 23.88 19.55
C THR A 96 1.59 24.03 18.05
N THR A 97 2.11 22.99 17.41
CA THR A 97 2.29 22.91 15.95
C THR A 97 1.53 21.73 15.39
N THR A 98 1.04 21.85 14.16
CA THR A 98 0.41 20.73 13.46
C THR A 98 1.50 19.89 12.80
N GLN A 99 1.62 18.63 13.21
CA GLN A 99 2.50 17.66 12.58
C GLN A 99 1.65 16.65 11.81
N CYS A 100 1.97 16.46 10.53
CA CYS A 100 1.31 15.49 9.65
C CYS A 100 2.34 14.41 9.28
N ARG A 101 1.99 13.15 9.52
CA ARG A 101 2.80 11.97 9.17
C ARG A 101 1.90 10.85 8.65
N THR A 102 2.45 9.93 7.86
CA THR A 102 1.71 8.73 7.45
C THR A 102 1.46 7.80 8.64
N VAL A 103 0.53 6.85 8.51
CA VAL A 103 0.31 5.83 9.56
C VAL A 103 1.58 5.00 9.78
N ALA A 104 2.26 4.62 8.70
CA ALA A 104 3.48 3.84 8.79
C ALA A 104 4.65 4.62 9.39
N GLU A 105 4.84 5.89 9.04
CA GLU A 105 5.84 6.78 9.69
C GLU A 105 5.61 6.83 11.20
N ARG A 106 4.36 7.10 11.62
CA ARG A 106 4.03 7.18 13.05
C ARG A 106 4.25 5.86 13.77
N ARG A 107 4.07 4.72 13.10
CA ARG A 107 4.39 3.41 13.68
C ARG A 107 5.90 3.27 13.89
N ARG A 108 6.71 3.60 12.87
CA ARG A 108 8.18 3.58 12.95
C ARG A 108 8.69 4.47 14.08
N ASP A 109 8.19 5.71 14.17
CA ASP A 109 8.57 6.65 15.23
C ASP A 109 8.31 6.08 16.64
N ASN A 110 7.16 5.41 16.82
CA ASN A 110 6.80 4.81 18.10
C ASN A 110 7.66 3.58 18.43
N GLU A 111 7.98 2.76 17.43
CA GLU A 111 8.85 1.58 17.57
C GLU A 111 10.28 2.01 17.92
N ASP A 112 10.82 3.03 17.23
CA ASP A 112 12.14 3.59 17.49
C ASP A 112 12.22 4.20 18.89
N ALA A 113 11.20 4.95 19.32
CA ALA A 113 11.13 5.51 20.67
C ALA A 113 11.09 4.42 21.76
N GLN A 114 10.35 3.33 21.54
CA GLN A 114 10.32 2.19 22.46
C GLN A 114 11.66 1.48 22.52
N GLU A 115 12.31 1.29 21.38
CA GLU A 115 13.61 0.63 21.30
C GLU A 115 14.71 1.46 21.99
N LEU A 116 14.71 2.79 21.82
CA LEU A 116 15.61 3.69 22.55
C LEU A 116 15.46 3.55 24.07
N MET A 117 14.22 3.49 24.58
CA MET A 117 13.96 3.28 26.01
C MET A 117 14.41 1.90 26.49
N ARG A 118 14.27 0.85 25.66
CA ARG A 118 14.76 -0.50 25.97
C ARG A 118 16.29 -0.56 26.03
N ARG A 119 16.97 0.14 25.12
CA ARG A 119 18.44 0.16 25.03
C ARG A 119 19.10 1.02 26.11
N ASN A 120 18.45 2.09 26.57
CA ASN A 120 18.95 2.94 27.65
C ASN A 120 17.94 3.05 28.82
N PRO A 121 17.76 1.98 29.62
CA PRO A 121 16.78 1.95 30.70
C PRO A 121 17.11 2.92 31.85
N THR A 122 18.35 3.40 31.94
CA THR A 122 18.83 4.25 33.04
C THR A 122 18.71 5.75 32.80
N GLY A 123 18.41 6.21 31.57
CA GLY A 123 18.20 7.63 31.27
C GLY A 123 19.38 8.56 31.60
N LYS A 124 20.58 8.01 31.82
CA LYS A 124 21.79 8.81 32.00
C LYS A 124 22.28 9.27 30.62
N TYR A 125 22.26 10.57 30.42
CA TYR A 125 23.01 11.25 29.38
C TYR A 125 24.25 11.80 30.09
N ASP A 126 25.43 11.24 29.80
CA ASP A 126 26.71 11.77 30.29
C ASP A 126 27.01 13.14 29.66
#